data_AF-A0A6G7C393-F1
#
_entry.id   AF-A0A6G7C393-F1
#
_cell.length_a   1.000
_cell.length_b   1.000
_cell.length_c   1.000
_cell.angle_alpha   90.00
_cell.angle_beta   90.00
_cell.angle_gamma   90.00
#
_symmetry.space_group_name_H-M   'P 1'
#
loop_
_entity.id
_entity.type
_entity.pdbx_description
1 polymer ?
#
loop_
_entity_poly.entity_id
_entity_poly.type
_entity_poly.pdbx_seq_one_letter_code
_entity_poly.pdbx_strand_id
1 'polypeptide(L)'
;MKNLSILGFTSLLACSMLFVVCKSESHLENPYKEKTEKELETLSNEKHSKIIALANPKECTDPNDWKIIDIQTVCGTNHIPYHRSVDKTTLQNMINDYNKLMEIYQPMMAPRINCTTYRKPLDVICKEGKATIKYE
;
A
#
# COMPACT_ATOMS: atom_id res chain seq x y z
N MET A 1 -25.44 48.16 54.19
CA MET A 1 -26.35 47.23 54.89
C MET A 1 -27.54 46.90 54.00
N LYS A 2 -27.53 45.72 53.37
CA LYS A 2 -28.67 44.82 53.16
C LYS A 2 -28.15 43.52 52.51
N ASN A 3 -28.55 42.42 53.13
CA ASN A 3 -28.18 41.02 52.94
C ASN A 3 -28.59 40.52 51.53
N LEU A 4 -27.75 39.72 50.86
CA LEU A 4 -27.61 38.26 50.91
C LEU A 4 -28.69 37.50 50.10
N SER A 5 -28.17 36.65 49.20
CA SER A 5 -28.71 35.36 48.74
C SER A 5 -29.76 35.38 47.63
N ILE A 6 -29.48 34.67 46.53
CA ILE A 6 -30.14 33.40 46.16
C ILE A 6 -29.74 32.96 44.73
N LEU A 7 -29.26 31.71 44.64
CA LEU A 7 -29.30 30.73 43.54
C LEU A 7 -28.99 31.22 42.11
N GLY A 8 -28.02 30.66 41.39
CA GLY A 8 -27.84 29.23 41.14
C GLY A 8 -27.97 28.99 39.62
N PHE A 9 -27.24 28.01 39.09
CA PHE A 9 -27.22 27.57 37.69
C PHE A 9 -26.52 28.48 36.67
N THR A 10 -25.23 28.24 36.46
CA THR A 10 -24.64 28.07 35.11
C THR A 10 -23.35 27.27 35.21
N SER A 11 -23.45 26.03 35.68
CA SER A 11 -22.48 25.01 35.28
C SER A 11 -22.78 24.65 33.81
N LEU A 12 -21.73 24.36 33.04
CA LEU A 12 -21.78 23.59 31.79
C LEU A 12 -22.03 24.34 30.47
N LEU A 13 -21.09 25.20 30.02
CA LEU A 13 -21.02 25.56 28.59
C LEU A 13 -19.65 26.11 28.17
N ALA A 14 -18.65 25.22 28.01
CA ALA A 14 -17.45 25.50 27.23
C ALA A 14 -16.63 24.22 26.97
N CYS A 15 -17.22 23.21 26.34
CA CYS A 15 -16.45 22.08 25.81
C CYS A 15 -17.05 21.57 24.50
N SER A 16 -17.40 22.51 23.62
CA SER A 16 -17.99 22.22 22.33
C SER A 16 -17.36 23.17 21.32
N MET A 17 -16.18 22.83 20.81
CA MET A 17 -15.64 23.18 19.48
C MET A 17 -14.19 22.68 19.34
N LEU A 18 -13.98 21.36 19.43
CA LEU A 18 -12.83 20.71 18.81
C LEU A 18 -13.27 19.36 18.21
N PHE A 19 -14.38 19.35 17.47
CA PHE A 19 -14.54 18.35 16.42
C PHE A 19 -13.70 18.82 15.23
N VAL A 20 -12.38 18.62 15.34
CA VAL A 20 -11.58 18.40 14.13
C VAL A 20 -12.12 17.09 13.57
N VAL A 21 -13.13 17.21 12.71
CA VAL A 21 -13.60 16.11 11.89
C VAL A 21 -12.44 15.78 10.97
N CYS A 22 -11.61 14.81 11.37
CA CYS A 22 -10.85 14.04 10.41
C CYS A 22 -11.88 13.45 9.45
N LYS A 23 -12.01 14.03 8.24
CA LYS A 23 -12.70 13.36 7.14
C LYS A 23 -12.00 12.02 6.99
N SER A 24 -12.65 10.94 7.40
CA SER A 24 -12.18 9.60 7.09
C SER A 24 -12.08 9.51 5.56
N GLU A 25 -10.94 9.06 5.06
CA GLU A 25 -10.65 8.91 3.62
C GLU A 25 -11.59 7.91 2.90
N SER A 26 -12.57 7.33 3.60
CA SER A 26 -13.52 6.33 3.12
C SER A 26 -14.46 6.78 2.00
N HIS A 27 -14.41 8.06 1.60
CA HIS A 27 -15.18 8.60 0.47
C HIS A 27 -14.32 9.04 -0.72
N LEU A 28 -13.00 8.81 -0.70
CA LEU A 28 -12.17 9.11 -1.85
C LEU A 28 -12.35 8.01 -2.91
N GLU A 29 -12.92 8.40 -4.04
CA GLU A 29 -13.05 7.55 -5.22
C GLU A 29 -11.67 7.06 -5.67
N ASN A 30 -11.59 5.80 -6.13
CA ASN A 30 -10.33 5.25 -6.63
C ASN A 30 -9.86 6.07 -7.85
N PRO A 31 -8.66 6.68 -7.82
CA PRO A 31 -8.21 7.62 -8.85
C PRO A 31 -7.97 6.96 -10.23
N TYR A 32 -8.04 5.63 -10.31
CA TYR A 32 -7.87 4.86 -11.53
C TYR A 32 -9.18 4.42 -12.18
N LYS A 33 -10.34 4.70 -11.57
CA LYS A 33 -11.65 4.18 -11.99
C LYS A 33 -12.06 4.55 -13.41
N GLU A 34 -11.75 5.77 -13.85
CA GLU A 34 -12.15 6.27 -15.18
C GLU A 34 -11.12 5.99 -16.29
N LYS A 35 -10.09 5.19 -16.01
CA LYS A 35 -9.04 4.87 -16.99
C LYS A 35 -9.44 3.69 -17.88
N THR A 36 -9.02 3.76 -19.13
CA THR A 36 -9.15 2.64 -20.07
C THR A 36 -8.22 1.48 -19.71
N GLU A 37 -8.52 0.28 -20.22
CA GLU A 37 -7.68 -0.92 -20.04
C GLU A 37 -6.22 -0.67 -20.43
N LYS A 38 -5.99 -0.02 -21.59
CA LYS A 38 -4.64 0.28 -22.10
C LYS A 38 -3.87 1.27 -21.23
N GLU A 39 -4.56 2.28 -20.67
CA GLU A 39 -3.94 3.22 -19.74
C GLU A 39 -3.57 2.54 -18.42
N LEU A 40 -4.43 1.65 -17.92
CA LEU A 40 -4.17 0.85 -16.72
C LEU A 40 -2.98 -0.09 -16.94
N GLU A 41 -2.89 -0.75 -18.09
CA GLU A 41 -1.74 -1.59 -18.46
C GLU A 41 -0.44 -0.78 -18.45
N THR A 42 -0.43 0.37 -19.14
CA THR A 42 0.74 1.24 -19.23
C THR A 42 1.19 1.71 -17.85
N LEU A 43 0.25 2.23 -17.05
CA LEU A 43 0.54 2.70 -15.69
C LEU A 43 0.97 1.57 -14.75
N SER A 44 0.38 0.38 -14.88
CA SER A 44 0.79 -0.80 -14.09
C SER A 44 2.26 -1.14 -14.38
N ASN A 45 2.63 -1.23 -15.66
CA ASN A 45 4.01 -1.52 -16.07
C ASN A 45 5.00 -0.47 -15.57
N GLU A 46 4.67 0.82 -15.70
CA GLU A 46 5.51 1.92 -15.24
C GLU A 46 5.71 1.92 -13.72
N LYS A 47 4.61 1.79 -12.97
CA LYS A 47 4.65 1.80 -11.50
C LYS A 47 5.36 0.57 -10.96
N HIS A 48 5.07 -0.62 -11.50
CA HIS A 48 5.75 -1.85 -11.12
C HIS A 48 7.26 -1.73 -11.35
N SER A 49 7.69 -1.23 -12.51
CA SER A 49 9.11 -1.03 -12.81
C SER A 49 9.81 -0.11 -11.79
N LYS A 50 9.16 1.00 -11.40
CA LYS A 50 9.68 1.91 -10.36
C LYS A 50 9.75 1.25 -8.99
N ILE A 51 8.76 0.44 -8.61
CA ILE A 51 8.77 -0.33 -7.36
C ILE A 51 9.94 -1.30 -7.34
N ILE A 52 10.15 -2.08 -8.41
CA ILE A 52 11.25 -3.04 -8.49
C ILE A 52 12.62 -2.36 -8.43
N ALA A 53 12.79 -1.23 -9.13
CA ALA A 53 14.02 -0.44 -9.12
C ALA A 53 14.34 0.11 -7.71
N LEU A 54 13.34 0.60 -6.98
CA LEU A 54 13.51 1.05 -5.60
C LEU A 54 13.81 -0.11 -4.65
N ALA A 55 13.11 -1.23 -4.79
CA ALA A 55 13.24 -2.39 -3.92
C ALA A 55 14.61 -3.08 -4.03
N ASN A 56 15.22 -3.07 -5.22
CA ASN A 56 16.46 -3.77 -5.53
C ASN A 56 17.61 -2.81 -5.95
N PRO A 57 18.08 -1.91 -5.06
CA PRO A 57 19.05 -0.88 -5.42
C PRO A 57 20.49 -1.40 -5.56
N LYS A 58 20.76 -2.65 -5.20
CA LYS A 58 22.09 -3.24 -5.06
C LYS A 58 22.09 -4.70 -5.49
N GLU A 59 23.27 -5.22 -5.83
CA GLU A 59 23.47 -6.66 -6.03
C GLU A 59 23.22 -7.45 -4.73
N CYS A 60 22.66 -8.65 -4.87
CA CYS A 60 22.39 -9.57 -3.77
C CYS A 60 23.60 -10.47 -3.54
N THR A 61 24.28 -10.27 -2.42
CA THR A 61 25.39 -11.10 -1.94
C THR A 61 25.04 -11.89 -0.69
N ASP A 62 24.25 -11.31 0.23
CA ASP A 62 23.71 -11.98 1.41
C ASP A 62 22.17 -11.89 1.42
N PRO A 63 21.43 -13.01 1.40
CA PRO A 63 19.96 -12.99 1.46
C PRO A 63 19.42 -12.37 2.76
N ASN A 64 20.17 -12.37 3.85
CA ASN A 64 19.72 -11.80 5.12
C ASN A 64 19.55 -10.27 5.08
N ASP A 65 20.21 -9.61 4.13
CA ASP A 65 20.06 -8.18 3.88
C ASP A 65 18.73 -7.80 3.21
N TRP A 66 17.91 -8.80 2.89
CA TRP A 66 16.65 -8.63 2.17
C TRP A 66 15.46 -9.01 3.04
N LYS A 67 14.30 -8.50 2.66
CA LYS A 67 13.00 -8.78 3.25
C LYS A 67 11.99 -9.01 2.14
N ILE A 68 10.86 -9.59 2.48
CA ILE A 68 9.76 -9.85 1.55
C ILE A 68 8.66 -8.82 1.79
N ILE A 69 8.07 -8.31 0.72
CA ILE A 69 6.87 -7.46 0.76
C ILE A 69 5.90 -7.90 -0.35
N ASP A 70 4.62 -7.78 -0.05
CA ASP A 70 3.54 -8.21 -0.93
C ASP A 70 3.15 -7.10 -1.92
N ILE A 71 2.79 -7.50 -3.12
CA ILE A 71 2.27 -6.63 -4.18
C ILE A 71 1.14 -7.36 -4.90
N GLN A 72 0.09 -6.65 -5.32
CA GLN A 72 -0.95 -7.27 -6.14
C GLN A 72 -0.46 -7.50 -7.57
N THR A 73 -1.11 -8.40 -8.30
CA THR A 73 -0.89 -8.64 -9.72
C THR A 73 -2.22 -9.08 -10.33
N VAL A 74 -2.29 -9.24 -11.64
CA VAL A 74 -3.50 -9.79 -12.28
C VAL A 74 -3.82 -11.20 -11.73
N CYS A 75 -2.81 -11.96 -11.31
CA CYS A 75 -2.95 -13.29 -10.75
C CYS A 75 -3.12 -13.33 -9.22
N GLY A 76 -3.42 -12.18 -8.60
CA GLY A 76 -3.50 -12.04 -7.16
C GLY A 76 -2.18 -11.61 -6.54
N THR A 77 -1.95 -11.98 -5.28
CA THR A 77 -0.79 -11.49 -4.53
C THR A 77 0.50 -12.18 -4.98
N ASN A 78 1.53 -11.36 -5.23
CA ASN A 78 2.89 -11.77 -5.51
C ASN A 78 3.82 -11.18 -4.44
N HIS A 79 5.06 -11.66 -4.41
CA HIS A 79 6.05 -11.31 -3.40
C HIS A 79 7.30 -10.76 -4.06
N ILE A 80 7.77 -9.61 -3.59
CA ILE A 80 9.01 -9.01 -4.06
C ILE A 80 10.03 -8.94 -2.92
N PRO A 81 11.30 -9.25 -3.20
CA PRO A 81 12.36 -8.96 -2.25
C PRO A 81 12.67 -7.47 -2.27
N TYR A 82 12.97 -6.90 -1.10
CA TYR A 82 13.47 -5.54 -0.99
C TYR A 82 14.64 -5.47 0.00
N HIS A 83 15.66 -4.67 -0.32
CA HIS A 83 16.85 -4.54 0.49
C HIS A 83 16.55 -3.74 1.77
N ARG A 84 17.13 -4.12 2.91
CA ARG A 84 16.88 -3.48 4.22
C ARG A 84 17.23 -1.99 4.29
N SER A 85 18.11 -1.52 3.41
CA SER A 85 18.48 -0.10 3.34
C SER A 85 17.45 0.78 2.62
N VAL A 86 16.44 0.19 1.99
CA VAL A 86 15.37 0.95 1.30
C VAL A 86 14.47 1.60 2.34
N ASP A 87 14.05 2.83 2.06
CA ASP A 87 12.97 3.46 2.84
C ASP A 87 11.67 2.68 2.63
N LYS A 88 11.34 1.86 3.64
CA LYS A 88 10.14 1.03 3.66
C LYS A 88 8.86 1.85 3.50
N THR A 89 8.80 3.06 4.05
CA THR A 89 7.60 3.91 3.99
C THR A 89 7.34 4.34 2.55
N THR A 90 8.37 4.84 1.87
CA THR A 90 8.29 5.21 0.45
C THR A 90 7.90 4.01 -0.42
N LEU A 91 8.55 2.86 -0.22
CA LEU A 91 8.23 1.64 -0.95
C LEU A 91 6.78 1.19 -0.72
N GLN A 92 6.32 1.17 0.53
CA GLN A 92 4.95 0.80 0.88
C GLN A 92 3.92 1.74 0.26
N ASN A 93 4.20 3.05 0.23
CA ASN A 93 3.30 4.02 -0.39
C ASN A 93 3.18 3.80 -1.90
N MET A 94 4.29 3.48 -2.58
CA MET A 94 4.28 3.13 -4.01
C MET A 94 3.49 1.84 -4.28
N ILE A 95 3.67 0.82 -3.43
CA ILE A 95 2.91 -0.44 -3.52
C ILE A 95 1.42 -0.20 -3.26
N ASN A 96 1.06 0.62 -2.27
CA ASN A 96 -0.34 0.91 -1.96
C ASN A 96 -1.02 1.63 -3.14
N ASP A 97 -0.36 2.60 -3.74
CA ASP A 97 -0.85 3.29 -4.93
C ASP A 97 -0.98 2.35 -6.14
N TYR A 98 -0.01 1.47 -6.34
CA TYR A 98 -0.09 0.43 -7.36
C TYR A 98 -1.23 -0.57 -7.10
N ASN A 99 -1.43 -0.99 -5.85
CA ASN A 99 -2.52 -1.91 -5.48
C ASN A 99 -3.90 -1.29 -5.72
N LYS A 100 -4.07 0.03 -5.49
CA LYS A 100 -5.29 0.75 -5.88
C LYS A 100 -5.54 0.69 -7.39
N LEU A 101 -4.51 0.79 -8.22
CA LEU A 101 -4.65 0.58 -9.66
C LEU A 101 -5.11 -0.85 -9.97
N MET A 102 -4.50 -1.83 -9.30
CA MET A 102 -4.81 -3.25 -9.52
C MET A 102 -6.23 -3.63 -9.10
N GLU A 103 -6.85 -2.94 -8.14
CA GLU A 103 -8.27 -3.13 -7.79
C GLU A 103 -9.20 -2.96 -9.00
N ILE A 104 -8.83 -2.08 -9.95
CA ILE A 104 -9.60 -1.84 -11.18
C ILE A 104 -9.11 -2.75 -12.31
N TYR A 105 -7.80 -2.89 -12.47
CA TYR A 105 -7.21 -3.58 -13.62
C TYR A 105 -7.32 -5.11 -13.53
N GLN A 106 -7.15 -5.69 -12.34
CA GLN A 106 -7.16 -7.14 -12.15
C GLN A 106 -8.49 -7.79 -12.61
N PRO A 107 -9.69 -7.31 -12.22
CA PRO A 107 -10.95 -7.89 -12.66
C PRO A 107 -11.16 -7.89 -14.18
N MET A 108 -10.57 -6.92 -14.90
CA MET A 108 -10.66 -6.84 -16.36
C MET A 108 -9.83 -7.93 -17.05
N MET A 109 -8.68 -8.26 -16.46
CA MET A 109 -7.66 -9.10 -17.09
C MET A 109 -7.64 -10.54 -16.58
N ALA A 110 -7.93 -10.78 -15.30
CA ALA A 110 -7.87 -12.10 -14.69
C ALA A 110 -8.69 -13.18 -15.44
N PRO A 111 -9.90 -12.89 -15.97
CA PRO A 111 -10.65 -13.89 -16.75
C PRO A 111 -10.03 -14.27 -18.10
N ARG A 112 -9.05 -13.49 -18.59
CA ARG A 112 -8.44 -13.65 -19.92
C ARG A 112 -7.08 -14.32 -19.88
N ILE A 113 -6.54 -14.60 -18.69
CA ILE A 113 -5.20 -15.15 -18.52
C ILE A 113 -5.21 -16.41 -17.65
N ASN A 114 -4.27 -17.32 -17.93
CA ASN A 114 -4.06 -18.49 -17.11
C ASN A 114 -3.03 -18.18 -16.02
N CYS A 115 -3.52 -18.00 -14.80
CA CYS A 115 -2.68 -17.77 -13.63
C CYS A 115 -2.13 -19.07 -13.06
N THR A 116 -0.87 -19.04 -12.62
CA THR A 116 -0.28 -20.15 -11.87
C THR A 116 -0.89 -20.25 -10.48
N THR A 117 -0.99 -21.47 -9.94
CA THR A 117 -1.41 -21.69 -8.56
C THR A 117 -0.51 -20.92 -7.59
N TYR A 118 -1.13 -20.34 -6.56
CA TYR A 118 -0.42 -19.68 -5.48
C TYR A 118 0.65 -20.61 -4.87
N ARG A 119 1.83 -20.05 -4.62
CA ARG A 119 2.90 -20.71 -3.87
C ARG A 119 3.29 -19.82 -2.71
N LYS A 120 3.43 -20.42 -1.54
CA LYS A 120 3.80 -19.69 -0.33
C LYS A 120 5.29 -19.29 -0.41
N PRO A 121 5.63 -18.02 -0.16
CA PRO A 121 7.02 -17.59 -0.09
C PRO A 121 7.68 -18.19 1.15
N LEU A 122 8.87 -18.75 0.98
CA LEU A 122 9.69 -19.31 2.06
C LEU A 122 10.74 -18.33 2.55
N ASP A 123 11.54 -17.80 1.62
CA ASP A 123 12.69 -16.93 1.95
C ASP A 123 13.15 -16.12 0.72
N VAL A 124 14.10 -15.21 0.92
CA VAL A 124 14.87 -14.59 -0.15
C VAL A 124 16.13 -15.41 -0.42
N ILE A 125 16.49 -15.59 -1.69
CA ILE A 125 17.76 -16.17 -2.12
C ILE A 125 18.47 -15.21 -3.08
N CYS A 126 19.79 -15.19 -3.05
CA CYS A 126 20.59 -14.52 -4.08
C CYS A 126 20.88 -15.51 -5.21
N LYS A 127 20.41 -15.22 -6.42
CA LYS A 127 20.70 -15.98 -7.63
C LYS A 127 21.25 -15.03 -8.69
N GLU A 128 22.46 -15.30 -9.18
CA GLU A 128 23.11 -14.47 -10.22
C GLU A 128 23.15 -12.96 -9.83
N GLY A 129 23.47 -12.67 -8.58
CA GLY A 129 23.51 -11.31 -8.05
C GLY A 129 22.14 -10.64 -7.86
N LYS A 130 21.03 -11.36 -8.07
CA LYS A 130 19.66 -10.84 -7.91
C LYS A 130 18.97 -11.49 -6.72
N ALA A 131 18.31 -10.68 -5.90
CA ALA A 131 17.42 -11.17 -4.87
C ALA A 131 16.16 -11.76 -5.52
N THR A 132 15.80 -12.98 -5.16
CA THR A 132 14.64 -13.71 -5.68
C THR A 132 13.90 -14.39 -4.54
N ILE A 133 12.58 -14.56 -4.67
CA ILE A 133 11.79 -15.32 -3.68
C ILE A 133 11.94 -16.82 -3.93
N LYS A 134 12.32 -17.56 -2.90
CA LYS A 134 12.19 -19.01 -2.83
C LYS A 134 10.76 -19.35 -2.43
N TYR A 135 10.12 -20.23 -3.18
CA TYR A 135 8.76 -20.72 -2.92
C TYR A 135 8.79 -22.18 -2.46
N GLU A 136 7.70 -22.62 -1.81
CA GLU A 136 7.42 -24.04 -1.53
C GLU A 136 7.35 -24.89 -2.80
#